data_AF-A0A5K1GJ83-F1
#
_entry.id   AF-A0A5K1GJ83-F1
#
_cell.length_a   1.000
_cell.length_b   1.000
_cell.length_c   1.000
_cell.angle_alpha   90.00
_cell.angle_beta   90.00
_cell.angle_gamma   90.00
#
_symmetry.space_group_name_H-M   'P 1'
#
loop_
_entity.id
_entity.type
_entity.pdbx_description
1 polymer ?
#
loop_
_entity_poly.entity_id
_entity_poly.type
_entity_poly.pdbx_seq_one_letter_code
_entity_poly.pdbx_strand_id
1 'polypeptide(L)' 'VFDGHGGCDAAAFVRKNILTFIVEDAEFPTCINEAIKNAFLKADNVLANTRSLDNTSGTTALTALAFG' A
#
# COMPACT_ATOMS: atom_id res chain seq x y z
N VAL A 1 -3.34 -2.75 -9.86
CA VAL A 1 -2.18 -2.61 -10.78
C VAL A 1 -1.08 -1.86 -10.04
N PHE A 2 0.18 -2.27 -10.16
CA PHE A 2 1.33 -1.61 -9.53
C PHE A 2 2.38 -1.34 -10.61
N ASP A 3 2.60 -0.07 -10.93
CA ASP A 3 3.54 0.39 -11.95
C ASP A 3 4.78 1.00 -11.27
N GLY A 4 5.82 0.17 -11.13
CA GLY A 4 7.04 0.50 -10.41
C GLY A 4 8.06 1.26 -11.25
N HIS A 5 8.83 2.14 -10.62
CA HIS A 5 9.93 2.89 -11.23
C HIS A 5 11.08 3.07 -10.24
N GLY A 6 12.30 3.23 -10.75
CA GLY A 6 13.49 3.38 -9.90
C GLY A 6 13.83 2.13 -9.08
N GLY A 7 13.36 0.95 -9.49
CA GLY A 7 13.49 -0.31 -8.75
C GLY A 7 12.16 -1.08 -8.70
N CYS A 8 12.18 -2.34 -8.26
CA CYS A 8 10.97 -3.16 -8.14
C CYS A 8 10.43 -3.23 -6.70
N ASP A 9 11.19 -2.74 -5.71
CA ASP A 9 10.91 -2.90 -4.29
C ASP A 9 9.61 -2.22 -3.86
N ALA A 10 9.38 -0.96 -4.22
CA ALA A 10 8.13 -0.26 -3.93
C ALA A 10 6.91 -1.00 -4.48
N ALA A 11 6.94 -1.39 -5.76
CA ALA A 11 5.83 -2.11 -6.38
C ALA A 11 5.59 -3.49 -5.73
N ALA A 12 6.66 -4.23 -5.44
CA ALA A 12 6.57 -5.53 -4.78
C ALA A 12 6.06 -5.42 -3.33
N PHE A 13 6.52 -4.40 -2.61
CA PHE A 13 6.13 -4.11 -1.23
C PHE A 13 4.66 -3.74 -1.15
N VAL A 14 4.19 -2.76 -1.95
CA VAL A 14 2.78 -2.34 -1.91
C VAL A 14 1.87 -3.49 -2.34
N ARG A 15 2.22 -4.23 -3.41
CA ARG A 15 1.47 -5.43 -3.84
C ARG A 15 1.30 -6.47 -2.73
N LYS A 16 2.34 -6.68 -1.92
CA LYS A 16 2.33 -7.69 -0.85
C LYS A 16 1.51 -7.25 0.37
N ASN A 17 1.49 -5.96 0.70
CA ASN A 17 1.01 -5.50 2.00
C ASN A 17 -0.30 -4.69 1.95
N ILE A 18 -0.65 -4.06 0.82
CA ILE A 18 -1.72 -3.06 0.80
C ILE A 18 -3.08 -3.62 1.21
N LEU A 19 -3.42 -4.85 0.80
CA LEU A 19 -4.69 -5.47 1.19
C LEU A 19 -4.74 -5.71 2.70
N THR A 20 -3.67 -6.23 3.29
CA THR A 20 -3.55 -6.44 4.75
C THR A 20 -3.74 -5.12 5.50
N PHE A 21 -3.08 -4.06 5.05
CA PHE A 21 -3.23 -2.76 5.68
C PHE A 21 -4.65 -2.18 5.56
N ILE A 22 -5.38 -2.47 4.47
CA ILE A 22 -6.78 -2.07 4.33
C ILE A 22 -7.67 -2.83 5.32
N VAL A 23 -7.56 -4.17 5.37
CA VAL A 23 -8.48 -5.00 6.17
C VAL A 23 -8.20 -4.98 7.66
N GLU A 24 -6.97 -4.64 8.07
CA GLU A 24 -6.59 -4.49 9.48
C GLU A 24 -6.78 -3.05 10.01
N ASP A 25 -7.16 -2.09 9.16
CA ASP A 25 -7.44 -0.73 9.60
C ASP A 25 -8.70 -0.68 10.48
N ALA A 26 -8.69 0.14 11.52
CA ALA A 26 -9.83 0.25 12.45
C ALA A 26 -11.10 0.79 11.77
N GLU A 27 -10.95 1.53 10.67
CA GLU A 27 -12.08 2.04 9.89
C GLU A 27 -12.67 0.97 8.96
N PHE A 28 -12.03 -0.19 8.78
CA PHE A 28 -12.59 -1.27 7.97
C PHE A 28 -13.55 -2.15 8.79
N PRO A 29 -14.74 -2.52 8.29
CA PRO A 29 -15.34 -2.15 6.99
C PRO A 29 -16.24 -0.91 7.05
N THR A 30 -16.34 -0.22 8.20
CA THR A 30 -17.30 0.85 8.47
C THR A 30 -17.13 2.09 7.58
N CYS A 31 -15.89 2.53 7.37
CA CYS A 31 -15.50 3.68 6.56
C CYS A 31 -14.37 3.29 5.59
N ILE A 32 -14.73 2.60 4.50
CA ILE A 32 -13.78 2.04 3.53
C ILE A 32 -12.85 3.10 2.93
N ASN A 33 -13.34 4.31 2.67
CA ASN A 33 -12.52 5.38 2.09
C ASN A 33 -11.38 5.79 3.04
N GLU A 34 -11.64 5.93 4.33
CA GLU A 34 -10.58 6.23 5.31
C GLU A 34 -9.67 5.02 5.52
N ALA A 35 -10.19 3.79 5.57
CA ALA A 35 -9.37 2.58 5.64
C ALA A 35 -8.37 2.47 4.47
N ILE A 36 -8.82 2.75 3.24
CA ILE A 36 -7.95 2.77 2.06
C ILE A 36 -6.90 3.86 2.20
N LYS A 37 -7.30 5.08 2.54
CA LYS A 37 -6.37 6.21 2.70
C LYS A 37 -5.31 5.94 3.78
N ASN A 38 -5.72 5.41 4.93
CA ASN A 38 -4.84 5.02 6.02
C ASN A 38 -3.87 3.91 5.59
N ALA A 39 -4.36 2.91 4.85
CA ALA A 39 -3.53 1.82 4.36
C ALA A 39 -2.43 2.29 3.39
N PHE A 40 -2.76 3.22 2.48
CA PHE A 40 -1.76 3.80 1.57
C PHE A 40 -0.75 4.66 2.34
N LEU A 41 -1.20 5.47 3.31
CA LEU A 41 -0.30 6.24 4.18
C LEU A 41 0.62 5.32 5.02
N LYS A 42 0.09 4.22 5.54
CA LYS A 42 0.86 3.21 6.29
C LYS A 42 1.87 2.52 5.37
N ALA A 43 1.48 2.15 4.15
CA ALA A 43 2.39 1.56 3.17
C ALA A 43 3.56 2.48 2.84
N ASP A 44 3.29 3.77 2.60
CA ASP A 44 4.30 4.79 2.33
C ASP A 44 5.29 4.93 3.49
N ASN A 45 4.77 5.07 4.72
CA ASN A 45 5.61 5.18 5.91
C ASN A 45 6.46 3.93 6.15
N VAL A 46 5.91 2.73 6.02
CA VAL A 46 6.67 1.50 6.25
C VAL A 46 7.73 1.32 5.16
N LEU A 47 7.41 1.61 3.90
CA LEU A 47 8.37 1.57 2.80
C LEU A 47 9.54 2.52 3.06
N ALA A 48 9.28 3.78 3.39
CA ALA A 48 10.30 4.79 3.68
C ALA A 48 11.20 4.44 4.87
N ASN A 49 10.66 3.75 5.88
CA ASN A 49 11.39 3.36 7.08
C ASN A 49 12.10 2.00 6.97
N THR A 50 11.85 1.23 5.90
CA THR A 50 12.46 -0.09 5.71
C THR A 50 13.79 0.04 4.99
N ARG A 51 14.89 0.08 5.76
CA ARG A 51 16.26 0.25 5.23
C ARG A 51 16.74 -0.82 4.26
N SER A 52 16.12 -2.00 4.26
CA SER A 52 16.47 -3.09 3.36
C SER A 52 15.84 -2.97 1.97
N LEU A 53 14.93 -2.00 1.77
CA LEU A 53 14.30 -1.72 0.49
C LEU A 53 14.96 -0.51 -0.16
N ASP A 54 14.95 -0.49 -1.49
CA ASP A 54 15.44 0.63 -2.28
C ASP A 54 14.62 1.91 -2.02
N ASN A 55 15.26 2.89 -1.37
CA ASN A 55 14.66 4.17 -1.01
C ASN A 55 14.53 5.16 -2.18
N THR A 56 15.01 4.78 -3.36
CA THR A 56 14.81 5.54 -4.61
C THR A 56 13.71 4.93 -5.49
N SER A 57 13.19 3.76 -5.11
CA SER A 57 12.10 3.10 -5.83
C SER A 57 10.74 3.71 -5.48
N GLY A 58 9.85 3.75 -6.46
CA GLY A 58 8.47 4.22 -6.33
C GLY A 58 7.50 3.36 -7.13
N THR A 59 6.20 3.51 -6.88
CA THR A 59 5.16 2.84 -7.66
C THR A 59 3.90 3.68 -7.73
N THR A 60 3.24 3.70 -8.89
CA THR A 60 1.80 4.02 -8.94
C THR A 60 1.01 2.77 -8.57
N ALA A 61 -0.11 2.93 -7.88
CA ALA A 61 -0.99 1.83 -7.50
C ALA A 61 -2.45 2.17 -7.79
N LEU A 62 -3.12 1.31 -8.56
CA LEU A 62 -4.56 1.36 -8.82
C LEU A 62 -5.22 0.16 -8.15
N THR A 63 -6.11 0.43 -7.19
CA THR A 63 -6.81 -0.58 -6.38
C THR A 63 -8.31 -0.49 -6.60
N ALA A 64 -8.97 -1.64 -6.71
CA ALA A 64 -10.42 -1.77 -6.67
C ALA A 64 -10.77 -2.84 -5.64
N LEU A 65 -11.74 -2.56 -4.78
CA LEU A 65 -12.28 -3.51 -3.80
C LEU A 65 -13.70 -3.88 -4.23
N ALA A 66 -13.97 -5.18 -4.29
CA ALA A 66 -15.29 -5.72 -4.57
C ALA A 66 -15.74 -6.56 -3.37
N PHE A 67 -16.96 -6.31 -2.92
CA PHE A 67 -17.60 -7.00 -1.80
C PHE A 67 -18.89 -7.65 -2.30
N GLY A 68 -19.32 -8.73 -1.65
CA GLY A 68 -20.52 -9.51 -1.99
C GLY A 68 -21.47 -9.62 -0.81
#